data_AF-A0A7K4KG70-F1
#
_entry.id   AF-A0A7K4KG70-F1
#
_cell.length_a   1.000
_cell.length_b   1.000
_cell.length_c   1.000
_cell.angle_alpha   90.00
_cell.angle_beta   90.00
_cell.angle_gamma   90.00
#
_symmetry.space_group_name_H-M   'P 1'
#
loop_
_entity.id
_entity.type
_entity.pdbx_description
1 polymer ?
#
loop_
_entity_poly.entity_id
_entity_poly.type
_entity_poly.pdbx_seq_one_letter_code
_entity_poly.pdbx_strand_id
1 'polypeptide(L)'
;PDVIIEAQFDDNDAEHGQDPSQDLLAEDIKKLSLDTGEKVKAVGGAHRTKQDDVPKVNDPKLLPDKFLQRTAKVVYILEKKHSRAATGFIKLLADKNSELFKKCAMFSPVDHRVPRAYVSLADCPADFPSRPEDYSNTLFICRIVDWKEDSNFATGQMAKSLGQAGEIEPETEGILTEYGVDFSDFSSEVLECLPQNLPWVISSGELAKRRDLR
;
A
#
# COMPACT_ATOMS: atom_id res chain seq x y z
N PRO A 1 -4.33 -2.76 0.96
CA PRO A 1 -3.18 -3.69 0.76
C PRO A 1 -3.42 -4.49 -0.52
N ASP A 2 -2.35 -4.91 -1.19
CA ASP A 2 -2.45 -5.71 -2.41
C ASP A 2 -2.84 -7.17 -2.11
N VAL A 3 -3.34 -7.87 -3.14
CA VAL A 3 -3.61 -9.30 -3.05
C VAL A 3 -2.34 -10.04 -3.44
N ILE A 4 -1.80 -10.82 -2.51
CA ILE A 4 -0.52 -11.54 -2.65
C ILE A 4 -0.73 -13.04 -2.57
N ILE A 5 0.16 -13.79 -3.20
CA ILE A 5 0.29 -15.23 -3.02
C ILE A 5 1.49 -15.48 -2.11
N GLU A 6 1.26 -16.25 -1.06
CA GLU A 6 2.26 -16.62 -0.07
C GLU A 6 2.64 -18.10 -0.22
N ALA A 7 3.94 -18.40 -0.21
CA ALA A 7 4.43 -19.76 -0.06
C ALA A 7 4.87 -19.96 1.39
N GLN A 8 4.38 -21.04 2.02
CA GLN A 8 4.83 -21.42 3.37
C GLN A 8 6.28 -21.86 3.29
N PHE A 9 7.09 -21.29 4.19
CA PHE A 9 8.49 -21.64 4.31
C PHE A 9 8.65 -22.42 5.61
N ASP A 10 8.80 -23.74 5.49
CA ASP A 10 9.32 -24.53 6.60
C ASP A 10 10.84 -24.43 6.54
N ASP A 11 11.46 -23.90 7.60
CA ASP A 11 12.93 -23.83 7.79
C ASP A 11 13.64 -25.22 7.75
N ASN A 12 12.93 -26.30 7.41
CA ASN A 12 13.40 -27.68 7.45
C ASN A 12 14.01 -28.20 6.14
N ASP A 13 13.80 -27.55 4.99
CA ASP A 13 14.23 -28.11 3.68
C ASP A 13 15.41 -27.36 3.04
N ALA A 14 16.35 -26.87 3.85
CA ALA A 14 17.60 -26.28 3.37
C ALA A 14 18.60 -27.31 2.76
N GLU A 15 18.15 -28.51 2.41
CA GLU A 15 18.93 -29.49 1.65
C GLU A 15 18.07 -30.18 0.58
N HIS A 16 17.76 -29.51 -0.52
CA HIS A 16 17.98 -30.02 -1.88
C HIS A 16 17.50 -28.98 -2.89
N GLY A 17 18.43 -28.44 -3.68
CA GLY A 17 18.10 -27.57 -4.79
C GLY A 17 17.38 -28.34 -5.88
N GLN A 18 16.10 -28.04 -6.08
CA GLN A 18 15.36 -28.23 -7.33
C GLN A 18 14.08 -27.39 -7.28
N ASP A 19 14.03 -26.33 -8.08
CA ASP A 19 12.81 -25.54 -8.29
C ASP A 19 11.76 -26.41 -9.01
N PRO A 20 10.53 -26.56 -8.48
CA PRO A 20 9.44 -27.18 -9.21
C PRO A 20 8.89 -26.21 -10.26
N SER A 21 8.67 -26.71 -11.48
CA SER A 21 8.18 -25.92 -12.61
C SER A 21 6.76 -25.37 -12.40
N GLN A 22 6.54 -24.15 -12.88
CA GLN A 22 5.37 -23.29 -12.64
C GLN A 22 4.01 -23.92 -13.05
N ASP A 23 3.99 -24.88 -13.97
CA ASP A 23 2.76 -25.48 -14.49
C ASP A 23 2.11 -26.48 -13.52
N LEU A 24 2.86 -27.12 -12.62
CA LEU A 24 2.33 -28.14 -11.72
C LEU A 24 1.56 -27.52 -10.53
N LEU A 25 1.95 -26.30 -10.11
CA LEU A 25 1.31 -25.61 -8.99
C LEU A 25 -0.11 -25.13 -9.33
N ALA A 26 -0.42 -24.90 -10.60
CA ALA A 26 -1.73 -24.40 -11.03
C ALA A 26 -2.85 -25.46 -10.92
N GLU A 27 -2.52 -26.76 -11.05
CA GLU A 27 -3.51 -27.83 -10.99
C GLU A 27 -3.93 -28.19 -9.55
N ASP A 28 -2.99 -28.15 -8.60
CA ASP A 28 -3.26 -28.49 -7.20
C ASP A 28 -4.11 -27.44 -6.45
N ILE A 29 -4.07 -26.18 -6.90
CA ILE A 29 -4.83 -25.07 -6.29
C ILE A 29 -6.35 -25.24 -6.43
N LYS A 30 -6.83 -25.98 -7.45
CA LYS A 30 -8.28 -26.23 -7.61
C LYS A 30 -8.85 -27.19 -6.56
N LYS A 31 -8.02 -27.94 -5.85
CA LYS A 31 -8.46 -29.02 -4.96
C LYS A 31 -8.68 -28.59 -3.49
N LEU A 32 -8.17 -27.43 -3.09
CA LEU A 32 -8.17 -26.96 -1.70
C LEU A 32 -9.38 -26.08 -1.31
N SER A 33 -10.34 -25.84 -2.22
CA SER A 33 -11.46 -24.91 -1.99
C SER A 33 -12.70 -25.51 -1.29
N LEU A 34 -12.60 -26.70 -0.70
CA LEU A 34 -13.72 -27.36 -0.02
C LEU A 34 -13.27 -28.01 1.28
N ASP A 35 -13.24 -27.27 2.39
CA ASP A 35 -14.02 -27.68 3.58
C ASP A 35 -14.06 -26.60 4.67
N THR A 36 -15.24 -26.48 5.29
CA THR A 36 -15.56 -25.48 6.31
C THR A 36 -15.86 -26.17 7.65
N GLY A 37 -15.19 -25.73 8.72
CA GLY A 37 -15.72 -25.69 10.09
C GLY A 37 -15.61 -26.94 10.97
N GLU A 38 -15.09 -26.78 12.20
CA GLU A 38 -15.88 -26.88 13.46
C GLU A 38 -15.06 -26.61 14.74
N LYS A 39 -15.80 -26.26 15.80
CA LYS A 39 -15.46 -25.84 17.18
C LYS A 39 -14.72 -26.87 18.05
N VAL A 40 -13.94 -26.41 19.05
CA VAL A 40 -13.94 -26.86 20.48
C VAL A 40 -13.32 -25.75 21.37
N LYS A 41 -14.05 -25.03 22.24
CA LYS A 41 -14.41 -25.25 23.68
C LYS A 41 -13.26 -25.13 24.71
N ALA A 42 -13.43 -24.20 25.64
CA ALA A 42 -12.54 -23.81 26.74
C ALA A 42 -12.69 -24.71 28.00
N VAL A 43 -11.59 -24.91 28.74
CA VAL A 43 -11.58 -25.25 30.17
C VAL A 43 -10.37 -24.59 30.83
N GLY A 44 -10.59 -23.93 31.97
CA GLY A 44 -9.57 -23.27 32.79
C GLY A 44 -8.93 -24.17 33.85
N GLY A 45 -7.88 -23.64 34.48
CA GLY A 45 -7.24 -24.23 35.65
C GLY A 45 -5.93 -23.51 35.98
N ALA A 46 -5.91 -22.78 37.09
CA ALA A 46 -4.74 -22.06 37.61
C ALA A 46 -3.86 -22.98 38.47
N HIS A 47 -2.53 -22.85 38.37
CA HIS A 47 -1.62 -22.99 39.52
C HIS A 47 -0.22 -22.37 39.26
N ARG A 48 0.13 -21.40 40.11
CA ARG A 48 1.50 -20.97 40.51
C ARG A 48 2.21 -22.18 41.16
N THR A 49 3.53 -22.41 41.16
CA THR A 49 4.77 -21.60 41.08
C THR A 49 5.92 -22.60 40.89
N LYS A 50 7.01 -22.25 40.20
CA LYS A 50 8.41 -22.40 40.67
C LYS A 50 9.38 -21.95 39.58
N GLN A 51 10.38 -21.22 40.04
CA GLN A 51 11.43 -20.57 39.32
C GLN A 51 12.61 -21.55 39.34
N ASP A 52 12.94 -22.16 38.21
CA ASP A 52 14.09 -23.04 38.06
C ASP A 52 14.86 -22.64 36.80
N ASP A 53 16.19 -22.68 36.92
CA ASP A 53 17.24 -22.21 36.03
C ASP A 53 16.94 -22.31 34.52
N VAL A 54 17.16 -21.19 33.81
CA VAL A 54 17.06 -21.11 32.35
C VAL A 54 18.23 -21.88 31.70
N PRO A 55 18.00 -23.01 31.02
CA PRO A 55 18.96 -23.54 30.08
C PRO A 55 18.80 -22.74 28.78
N LYS A 56 19.88 -22.16 28.26
CA LYS A 56 19.93 -21.60 26.91
C LYS A 56 19.68 -22.74 25.90
N VAL A 57 18.43 -23.00 25.57
CA VAL A 57 18.03 -23.88 24.47
C VAL A 57 17.22 -23.01 23.52
N ASN A 58 17.92 -22.26 22.68
CA ASN A 58 17.34 -21.59 21.52
C ASN A 58 17.23 -22.58 20.35
N ASP A 59 16.69 -23.78 20.60
CA ASP A 59 16.35 -24.69 19.53
C ASP A 59 14.83 -24.57 19.27
N PRO A 60 14.41 -23.86 18.21
CA PRO A 60 13.00 -23.63 17.93
C PRO A 60 12.21 -24.94 17.74
N LYS A 61 12.89 -26.05 17.46
CA LYS A 61 12.29 -27.39 17.31
C LYS A 61 11.75 -27.99 18.62
N LEU A 62 12.14 -27.44 19.78
CA LEU A 62 11.70 -27.90 21.10
C LEU A 62 10.59 -27.02 21.70
N LEU A 63 10.19 -25.95 21.00
CA LEU A 63 9.10 -25.10 21.43
C LEU A 63 7.76 -25.71 21.01
N PRO A 64 6.79 -25.84 21.94
CA PRO A 64 5.43 -26.22 21.57
C PRO A 64 4.86 -25.30 20.50
N ASP A 65 4.12 -25.84 19.52
CA ASP A 65 3.54 -25.10 18.37
C ASP A 65 2.80 -23.81 18.74
N LYS A 66 2.20 -23.75 19.95
CA LYS A 66 1.55 -22.54 20.48
C LYS A 66 2.49 -21.33 20.67
N PHE A 67 3.80 -21.55 20.65
CA PHE A 67 4.84 -20.51 20.72
C PHE A 67 5.54 -20.28 19.37
N LEU A 68 5.19 -21.03 18.33
CA LEU A 68 5.72 -20.87 16.98
C LEU A 68 4.83 -19.90 16.19
N GLN A 69 5.46 -18.96 15.48
CA GLN A 69 4.78 -18.07 14.55
C GLN A 69 4.97 -18.60 13.13
N ARG A 70 3.88 -18.91 12.43
CA ARG A 70 3.94 -19.28 11.01
C ARG A 70 4.47 -18.10 10.19
N THR A 71 5.40 -18.39 9.29
CA THR A 71 5.99 -17.43 8.37
C THR A 71 5.73 -17.87 6.93
N ALA A 72 5.76 -16.91 6.01
CA ALA A 72 5.60 -17.17 4.59
C ALA A 72 6.37 -16.13 3.79
N LYS A 73 6.69 -16.47 2.53
CA LYS A 73 7.33 -15.55 1.59
C LYS A 73 6.33 -15.16 0.50
N VAL A 74 6.25 -13.87 0.21
CA VAL A 74 5.51 -13.38 -0.97
C VAL A 74 6.21 -13.86 -2.22
N VAL A 75 5.53 -14.66 -3.03
CA VAL A 75 6.05 -15.18 -4.31
C VAL A 75 5.45 -14.48 -5.51
N TYR A 76 4.27 -13.87 -5.34
CA TYR A 76 3.58 -13.17 -6.42
C TYR A 76 2.60 -12.12 -5.90
N ILE A 77 2.38 -11.05 -6.67
CA ILE A 77 1.35 -10.03 -6.43
C ILE A 77 0.26 -10.23 -7.48
N LEU A 78 -0.87 -10.77 -7.05
CA LEU A 78 -2.00 -11.07 -7.93
C LEU A 78 -2.75 -9.81 -8.36
N GLU A 79 -2.98 -8.88 -7.42
CA GLU A 79 -3.74 -7.66 -7.67
C GLU A 79 -3.14 -6.47 -6.93
N LYS A 80 -2.81 -5.41 -7.67
CA LYS A 80 -2.29 -4.15 -7.13
C LYS A 80 -3.46 -3.25 -6.74
N LYS A 81 -3.97 -3.38 -5.52
CA LYS A 81 -5.09 -2.57 -4.99
C LYS A 81 -4.67 -1.24 -4.38
N HIS A 82 -3.45 -1.17 -3.82
CA HIS A 82 -2.96 0.08 -3.23
C HIS A 82 -2.75 1.13 -4.34
N SER A 83 -3.20 2.37 -4.09
CA SER A 83 -3.25 3.49 -5.06
C SER A 83 -1.92 3.79 -5.76
N ARG A 84 -0.81 3.44 -5.09
CA ARG A 84 0.59 3.75 -5.46
C ARG A 84 0.89 5.24 -5.48
N ALA A 85 -0.04 6.09 -5.08
CA ALA A 85 0.19 7.49 -4.81
C ALA A 85 0.56 7.65 -3.33
N ALA A 86 1.58 8.42 -3.05
CA ALA A 86 1.99 8.74 -1.69
C ALA A 86 2.37 10.21 -1.57
N THR A 87 2.08 10.77 -0.41
CA THR A 87 2.50 12.12 -0.03
C THR A 87 3.83 12.04 0.73
N GLY A 88 4.75 12.96 0.47
CA GLY A 88 6.09 12.89 1.02
C GLY A 88 6.98 14.06 0.64
N PHE A 89 8.26 13.93 0.98
CA PHE A 89 9.28 14.95 0.80
C PHE A 89 10.33 14.51 -0.22
N ILE A 90 10.94 15.46 -0.91
CA ILE A 90 12.07 15.20 -1.81
C ILE A 90 13.39 15.64 -1.19
N LYS A 91 14.44 14.86 -1.43
CA LYS A 91 15.82 15.16 -1.02
C LYS A 91 16.78 14.80 -2.14
N LEU A 92 17.86 15.57 -2.27
CA LEU A 92 18.96 15.17 -3.15
C LEU A 92 19.62 13.90 -2.61
N LEU A 93 20.15 13.10 -3.52
CA LEU A 93 20.88 11.89 -3.15
C LEU A 93 22.17 12.24 -2.40
N ALA A 94 22.59 11.39 -1.46
CA ALA A 94 23.80 11.66 -0.68
C ALA A 94 25.08 11.49 -1.51
N ASP A 95 25.09 10.54 -2.45
CA ASP A 95 26.26 10.21 -3.27
C ASP A 95 26.36 11.12 -4.50
N LYS A 96 27.10 12.21 -4.37
CA LYS A 96 27.30 13.20 -5.43
C LYS A 96 28.05 12.69 -6.66
N ASN A 97 28.75 11.56 -6.55
CA ASN A 97 29.58 11.02 -7.63
C ASN A 97 28.83 10.06 -8.55
N SER A 98 27.66 9.58 -8.14
CA SER A 98 26.83 8.67 -8.94
C SER A 98 26.15 9.38 -10.11
N GLU A 99 26.05 8.71 -11.26
CA GLU A 99 25.23 9.17 -12.39
C GLU A 99 23.75 9.31 -12.00
N LEU A 100 23.28 8.56 -10.99
CA LEU A 100 21.95 8.69 -10.44
C LEU A 100 21.75 10.03 -9.72
N PHE A 101 22.76 10.55 -9.03
CA PHE A 101 22.66 11.85 -8.37
C PHE A 101 22.42 13.01 -9.34
N LYS A 102 22.97 12.91 -10.55
CA LYS A 102 22.79 13.92 -11.59
C LYS A 102 21.41 13.88 -12.25
N LYS A 103 20.67 12.78 -12.08
CA LYS A 103 19.41 12.53 -12.82
C LYS A 103 18.20 12.36 -11.91
N CYS A 104 18.39 11.99 -10.65
CA CYS A 104 17.32 11.59 -9.75
C CYS A 104 17.42 12.24 -8.37
N ALA A 105 16.27 12.47 -7.76
CA ALA A 105 16.11 12.77 -6.35
C ALA A 105 15.50 11.58 -5.60
N MET A 106 15.61 11.60 -4.28
CA MET A 106 14.96 10.65 -3.39
C MET A 106 13.63 11.23 -2.91
N PHE A 107 12.54 10.52 -3.18
CA PHE A 107 11.25 10.75 -2.56
C PHE A 107 11.11 9.90 -1.29
N SER A 108 10.73 10.55 -0.19
CA SER A 108 10.51 9.94 1.12
C SER A 108 9.03 10.08 1.50
N PRO A 109 8.22 9.02 1.38
CA PRO A 109 6.82 9.04 1.81
C PRO A 109 6.65 9.35 3.31
N VAL A 110 5.52 9.95 3.67
CA VAL A 110 5.10 10.10 5.07
C VAL A 110 4.65 8.75 5.65
N ASP A 111 3.93 7.94 4.87
CA ASP A 111 3.57 6.58 5.26
C ASP A 111 4.79 5.64 5.18
N HIS A 112 5.26 5.18 6.35
CA HIS A 112 6.39 4.27 6.49
C HIS A 112 6.17 2.88 5.87
N ARG A 113 4.92 2.52 5.53
CA ARG A 113 4.60 1.28 4.82
C ARG A 113 4.93 1.38 3.33
N VAL A 114 5.08 2.58 2.81
CA VAL A 114 5.43 2.86 1.41
C VAL A 114 6.95 2.99 1.30
N PRO A 115 7.60 2.31 0.33
CA PRO A 115 9.04 2.41 0.14
C PRO A 115 9.43 3.81 -0.35
N ARG A 116 10.67 4.21 -0.06
CA ARG A 116 11.26 5.38 -0.72
C ARG A 116 11.42 5.11 -2.21
N ALA A 117 11.36 6.17 -3.01
CA ALA A 117 11.40 6.06 -4.47
C ALA A 117 12.40 7.03 -5.09
N TYR A 118 13.06 6.60 -6.17
CA TYR A 118 13.78 7.49 -7.06
C TYR A 118 12.81 8.21 -7.97
N VAL A 119 12.92 9.53 -8.05
CA VAL A 119 12.15 10.39 -8.95
C VAL A 119 13.10 11.15 -9.86
N SER A 120 12.72 11.38 -11.11
CA SER A 120 13.54 12.15 -12.05
C SER A 120 13.65 13.60 -11.59
N LEU A 121 14.85 14.19 -11.65
CA LEU A 121 15.03 15.63 -11.40
C LEU A 121 14.28 16.48 -12.43
N ALA A 122 13.98 15.92 -13.61
CA ALA A 122 13.15 16.59 -14.62
C ALA A 122 11.69 16.76 -14.18
N ASP A 123 11.20 15.90 -13.27
CA ASP A 123 9.84 15.97 -12.72
C ASP A 123 9.78 16.84 -11.45
N CYS A 124 10.95 17.19 -10.88
CA CYS A 124 11.06 18.07 -9.74
C CYS A 124 11.01 19.56 -10.15
N PRO A 125 10.74 20.48 -9.22
CA PRO A 125 10.88 21.92 -9.48
C PRO A 125 12.27 22.25 -10.05
N ALA A 126 12.34 23.11 -11.07
CA ALA A 126 13.59 23.38 -11.80
C ALA A 126 14.70 23.99 -10.94
N ASP A 127 14.32 24.66 -9.84
CA ASP A 127 15.22 25.27 -8.86
C ASP A 127 15.51 24.37 -7.66
N PHE A 128 14.89 23.19 -7.56
CA PHE A 128 15.14 22.24 -6.49
C PHE A 128 16.62 21.81 -6.39
N PRO A 129 17.34 21.50 -7.50
CA PRO A 129 18.75 21.10 -7.41
C PRO A 129 19.68 22.20 -6.87
N SER A 130 19.33 23.48 -7.08
CA SER A 130 20.13 24.61 -6.60
C SER A 130 19.73 25.06 -5.19
N ARG A 131 18.46 24.87 -4.80
CA ARG A 131 17.91 25.29 -3.50
C ARG A 131 17.07 24.18 -2.85
N PRO A 132 17.67 23.04 -2.47
CA PRO A 132 16.93 21.92 -1.91
C PRO A 132 16.31 22.25 -0.53
N GLU A 133 16.93 23.13 0.24
CA GLU A 133 16.48 23.50 1.59
C GLU A 133 15.13 24.24 1.60
N ASP A 134 14.83 25.00 0.54
CA ASP A 134 13.55 25.72 0.38
C ASP A 134 12.35 24.75 0.29
N TYR A 135 12.61 23.49 -0.06
CA TYR A 135 11.62 22.43 -0.20
C TYR A 135 11.64 21.41 0.94
N SER A 136 12.47 21.62 1.97
CA SER A 136 12.62 20.69 3.10
C SER A 136 11.32 20.41 3.84
N ASN A 137 10.41 21.38 3.88
CA ASN A 137 9.09 21.29 4.51
C ASN A 137 7.93 21.32 3.50
N THR A 138 8.20 21.12 2.21
CA THR A 138 7.18 21.09 1.17
C THR A 138 6.73 19.66 0.89
N LEU A 139 5.42 19.43 0.93
CA LEU A 139 4.80 18.17 0.56
C LEU A 139 4.64 18.05 -0.95
N PHE A 140 4.92 16.85 -1.43
CA PHE A 140 4.77 16.45 -2.81
C PHE A 140 3.98 15.16 -2.90
N ILE A 141 3.31 14.97 -4.04
CA ILE A 141 2.71 13.68 -4.41
C ILE A 141 3.62 12.98 -5.40
N CYS A 142 3.98 11.75 -5.07
CA CYS A 142 4.68 10.84 -5.98
C CYS A 142 3.82 9.61 -6.26
N ARG A 143 3.80 9.14 -7.50
CA ARG A 143 3.21 7.86 -7.89
C ARG A 143 4.31 6.84 -8.15
N ILE A 144 4.27 5.71 -7.44
CA ILE A 144 5.17 4.59 -7.69
C ILE A 144 4.77 3.92 -9.01
N VAL A 145 5.69 3.92 -9.96
CA VAL A 145 5.49 3.38 -11.31
C VAL A 145 6.00 1.94 -11.39
N ASP A 146 7.18 1.68 -10.85
CA ASP A 146 7.84 0.38 -10.94
C ASP A 146 8.71 0.10 -9.71
N TRP A 147 9.01 -1.16 -9.45
CA TRP A 147 9.98 -1.57 -8.45
C TRP A 147 10.72 -2.82 -8.94
N LYS A 148 11.91 -2.59 -9.47
CA LYS A 148 12.77 -3.64 -10.02
C LYS A 148 13.44 -4.46 -8.91
N GLU A 149 13.68 -5.73 -9.20
CA GLU A 149 14.33 -6.69 -8.30
C GLU A 149 15.78 -6.33 -7.93
N ASP A 150 16.48 -5.60 -8.81
CA ASP A 150 17.86 -5.15 -8.61
C ASP A 150 17.96 -3.85 -7.80
N SER A 151 16.82 -3.24 -7.45
CA SER A 151 16.76 -1.95 -6.77
C SER A 151 16.13 -2.05 -5.38
N ASN A 152 16.82 -1.50 -4.39
CA ASN A 152 16.29 -1.37 -3.02
C ASN A 152 15.19 -0.31 -2.90
N PHE A 153 15.11 0.61 -3.87
CA PHE A 153 14.12 1.69 -3.88
C PHE A 153 13.20 1.55 -5.10
N ALA A 154 11.95 1.97 -4.93
CA ALA A 154 11.01 2.02 -6.02
C ALA A 154 11.40 3.10 -7.04
N THR A 155 10.82 3.05 -8.22
CA THR A 155 10.85 4.15 -9.19
C THR A 155 9.51 4.85 -9.16
N GLY A 156 9.54 6.17 -8.96
CA GLY A 156 8.36 7.01 -8.89
C GLY A 156 8.39 8.14 -9.90
N GLN A 157 7.21 8.68 -10.16
CA GLN A 157 7.01 9.89 -10.95
C GLN A 157 6.44 10.98 -10.04
N MET A 158 6.96 12.19 -10.13
CA MET A 158 6.39 13.32 -9.40
C MET A 158 5.07 13.73 -10.06
N ALA A 159 4.01 13.84 -9.28
CA ALA A 159 2.71 14.28 -9.78
C ALA A 159 2.53 15.79 -9.59
N LYS A 160 2.72 16.28 -8.36
CA LYS A 160 2.59 17.72 -8.03
C LYS A 160 3.23 18.08 -6.70
N SER A 161 3.50 19.37 -6.53
CA SER A 161 3.75 20.01 -5.24
C SER A 161 2.41 20.42 -4.61
N LEU A 162 2.22 20.14 -3.33
CA LEU A 162 0.99 20.46 -2.59
C LEU A 162 1.12 21.79 -1.84
N GLY A 163 2.21 21.96 -1.09
CA GLY A 163 2.41 23.11 -0.21
C GLY A 163 3.21 22.74 1.03
N GLN A 164 3.16 23.60 2.06
CA GLN A 164 3.90 23.35 3.31
C GLN A 164 3.25 22.23 4.13
N ALA A 165 4.07 21.36 4.70
CA ALA A 165 3.63 20.33 5.62
C ALA A 165 3.01 20.95 6.88
N GLY A 166 1.94 20.34 7.39
CA GLY A 166 1.17 20.85 8.52
C GLY A 166 0.07 21.86 8.17
N GLU A 167 0.00 22.34 6.91
CA GLU A 167 -1.11 23.16 6.44
C GLU A 167 -2.33 22.29 6.08
N ILE A 168 -3.54 22.77 6.36
CA ILE A 168 -4.77 21.97 6.23
C ILE A 168 -5.04 21.56 4.78
N GLU A 169 -4.94 22.48 3.83
CA GLU A 169 -5.28 22.21 2.43
C GLU A 169 -4.30 21.21 1.78
N PRO A 170 -2.95 21.38 1.87
CA PRO A 170 -2.00 20.39 1.36
C PRO A 170 -2.15 19.00 1.98
N GLU A 171 -2.35 18.91 3.30
CA GLU A 171 -2.54 17.62 3.99
C GLU A 171 -3.83 16.93 3.54
N THR A 172 -4.93 17.68 3.43
CA THR A 172 -6.23 17.15 2.99
C THR A 172 -6.15 16.60 1.58
N GLU A 173 -5.57 17.37 0.65
CA GLU A 173 -5.38 16.95 -0.73
C GLU A 173 -4.43 15.73 -0.85
N GLY A 174 -3.40 15.68 -0.01
CA GLY A 174 -2.49 14.53 0.10
C GLY A 174 -3.22 13.26 0.53
N ILE A 175 -4.06 13.34 1.58
CA ILE A 175 -4.86 12.22 2.07
C ILE A 175 -5.83 11.72 1.00
N LEU A 176 -6.61 12.61 0.38
CA LEU A 176 -7.56 12.22 -0.66
C LEU A 176 -6.86 11.47 -1.81
N THR A 177 -5.70 11.97 -2.23
CA THR A 177 -4.93 11.36 -3.32
C THR A 177 -4.33 10.00 -2.93
N GLU A 178 -3.78 9.87 -1.71
CA GLU A 178 -3.19 8.62 -1.21
C GLU A 178 -4.23 7.49 -1.14
N TYR A 179 -5.47 7.82 -0.77
CA TYR A 179 -6.57 6.86 -0.68
C TYR A 179 -7.32 6.66 -2.02
N GLY A 180 -6.88 7.33 -3.09
CA GLY A 180 -7.51 7.21 -4.42
C GLY A 180 -8.92 7.79 -4.48
N VAL A 181 -9.21 8.81 -3.66
CA VAL A 181 -10.47 9.56 -3.71
C VAL A 181 -10.37 10.58 -4.85
N ASP A 182 -11.31 10.52 -5.79
CA ASP A 182 -11.44 11.54 -6.83
C ASP A 182 -12.19 12.76 -6.27
N PHE A 183 -11.52 13.90 -6.29
CA PHE A 183 -12.04 15.20 -5.85
C PHE A 183 -12.07 16.22 -6.99
N SER A 184 -11.95 15.75 -8.24
CA SER A 184 -12.11 16.61 -9.42
C SER A 184 -13.56 17.02 -9.62
N ASP A 185 -13.76 18.13 -10.33
CA ASP A 185 -15.09 18.57 -10.73
C ASP A 185 -15.74 17.55 -11.67
N PHE A 186 -17.06 17.38 -11.55
CA PHE A 186 -17.81 16.51 -12.44
C PHE A 186 -17.70 16.96 -13.91
N SER A 187 -17.55 15.99 -14.81
CA SER A 187 -17.49 16.26 -16.24
C SER A 187 -18.81 16.83 -16.76
N SER A 188 -18.76 17.56 -17.88
CA SER A 188 -19.96 18.13 -18.50
C SER A 188 -21.01 17.07 -18.85
N GLU A 189 -20.59 15.86 -19.26
CA GLU A 189 -21.48 14.73 -19.54
C GLU A 189 -22.30 14.29 -18.31
N VAL A 190 -21.68 14.32 -17.12
CA VAL A 190 -22.37 14.02 -15.86
C VAL A 190 -23.32 15.16 -15.50
N LEU A 191 -22.92 16.41 -15.72
CA LEU A 191 -23.76 17.59 -15.47
C LEU A 191 -24.97 17.64 -16.41
N GLU A 192 -24.86 17.15 -17.64
CA GLU A 192 -25.96 17.04 -18.59
C GLU A 192 -27.06 16.06 -18.15
N CYS A 193 -26.71 15.07 -17.32
CA CYS A 193 -27.67 14.14 -16.71
C CYS A 193 -28.54 14.80 -15.63
N LEU A 194 -28.16 16.00 -15.15
CA LEU A 194 -28.95 16.74 -14.18
C LEU A 194 -30.22 17.32 -14.85
N PRO A 195 -31.29 17.55 -14.07
CA PRO A 195 -32.46 18.26 -14.58
C PRO A 195 -32.08 19.67 -15.05
N GLN A 196 -32.25 19.93 -16.36
CA GLN A 196 -31.85 21.20 -16.98
C GLN A 196 -32.83 22.35 -16.70
N ASN A 197 -34.07 22.02 -16.30
CA ASN A 197 -35.09 23.00 -15.97
C ASN A 197 -34.95 23.49 -14.52
N LEU A 198 -34.26 24.62 -14.33
CA LEU A 198 -34.09 25.27 -13.03
C LEU A 198 -34.94 26.56 -12.92
N PRO A 199 -35.65 26.80 -11.79
CA PRO A 199 -35.73 25.94 -10.61
C PRO A 199 -36.49 24.63 -10.89
N TRP A 200 -36.01 23.53 -10.33
CA TRP A 200 -36.60 22.22 -10.55
C TRP A 200 -37.95 22.10 -9.83
N VAL A 201 -38.96 21.64 -10.57
CA VAL A 201 -40.30 21.37 -10.04
C VAL A 201 -40.77 20.01 -10.56
N ILE A 202 -41.44 19.23 -9.71
CA ILE A 202 -42.04 17.95 -10.07
C ILE A 202 -43.18 18.20 -11.06
N SER A 203 -43.21 17.46 -12.17
CA SER A 203 -44.29 17.57 -13.15
C SER A 203 -45.64 17.17 -12.54
N SER A 204 -46.73 17.81 -12.97
CA SER A 204 -48.09 17.52 -12.50
C SER A 204 -48.49 16.04 -12.73
N GLY A 205 -48.02 15.45 -13.83
CA GLY A 205 -48.23 14.02 -14.13
C GLY A 205 -47.53 13.07 -13.16
N GLU A 206 -46.33 13.42 -12.68
CA GLU A 206 -45.64 12.65 -11.63
C GLU A 206 -46.29 12.84 -10.26
N LEU A 207 -46.75 14.05 -9.94
CA LEU A 207 -47.50 14.35 -8.72
C LEU A 207 -48.78 13.50 -8.60
N ALA A 208 -49.52 13.29 -9.70
CA ALA A 208 -50.74 12.50 -9.70
C ALA A 208 -50.51 10.99 -9.49
N LYS A 209 -49.33 10.47 -9.88
CA LYS A 209 -48.97 9.05 -9.73
C LYS A 209 -48.41 8.72 -8.36
N ARG A 210 -47.80 9.69 -7.69
CA ARG A 210 -47.16 9.52 -6.38
C ARG A 210 -48.21 9.72 -5.28
N ARG A 211 -48.09 8.97 -4.18
CA ARG A 211 -48.90 9.21 -2.99
C ARG A 211 -48.49 10.53 -2.36
N ASP A 212 -49.44 11.44 -2.17
CA ASP A 212 -49.20 12.70 -1.48
C ASP A 212 -49.14 12.51 0.04
N LEU A 213 -48.07 12.99 0.67
CA LEU A 213 -47.81 12.93 2.12
C LEU A 213 -47.41 14.32 2.69
N ARG A 214 -47.61 15.39 1.93
CA ARG A 214 -47.36 16.77 2.36
C ARG A 214 -48.51 17.27 3.23
#